data_AF-A0A497G6N9-F1
#
_entry.id   AF-A0A497G6N9-F1
#
_cell.length_a   1.000
_cell.length_b   1.000
_cell.length_c   1.000
_cell.angle_alpha   90.00
_cell.angle_beta   90.00
_cell.angle_gamma   90.00
#
_symmetry.space_group_name_H-M   'P 1'
#
loop_
_entity.id
_entity.type
_entity.pdbx_description
1 polymer ?
#
loop_
_entity_poly.entity_id
_entity_poly.type
_entity_poly.pdbx_seq_one_letter_code
_entity_poly.pdbx_strand_id
1 'polypeptide(L)'
;MIKIPRVLVTGGAGFIGRAVVNELKKRKKYEIVIADNLSKESSKAMKKSNELKGVEFHKIDLTNEKATLKVMRNCDYVINLAAKIGGIGYFHKYPATILSINNKINSSVFNAAVKNNVKRIVQISSSMVFENTKRFPSKEEDVAKIPPPSSAYGFSKLSAEYYCRAYYNEFGLKYTIIRPFNAYGINEFPGRDVG
;
A
#
# COMPACT_ATOMS: atom_id res chain seq x y z
N MET A 1 -7.47 7.93 -30.50
CA MET A 1 -6.54 8.45 -29.47
C MET A 1 -6.18 7.32 -28.51
N ILE A 2 -4.90 7.06 -28.26
CA ILE A 2 -4.47 6.09 -27.24
C ILE A 2 -4.76 6.72 -25.87
N LYS A 3 -5.64 6.10 -25.07
CA LYS A 3 -5.90 6.53 -23.70
C LYS A 3 -4.64 6.37 -22.86
N ILE A 4 -4.16 7.44 -22.24
CA ILE A 4 -3.05 7.38 -21.28
C ILE A 4 -3.54 6.62 -20.04
N PRO A 5 -2.88 5.53 -19.61
CA PRO A 5 -3.32 4.79 -18.44
C PRO A 5 -3.15 5.60 -17.15
N ARG A 6 -4.12 5.47 -16.26
CA ARG A 6 -4.15 6.20 -14.99
C ARG A 6 -3.81 5.28 -13.81
N VAL A 7 -2.86 5.69 -12.98
CA VAL A 7 -2.33 4.90 -11.86
C VAL A 7 -2.62 5.61 -10.54
N LEU A 8 -3.38 4.95 -9.66
CA LEU A 8 -3.56 5.40 -8.28
C LEU A 8 -2.46 4.83 -7.38
N VAL A 9 -1.77 5.70 -6.66
CA VAL A 9 -0.78 5.34 -5.62
C VAL A 9 -1.37 5.70 -4.26
N THR A 10 -1.82 4.69 -3.51
CA THR A 10 -2.27 4.91 -2.13
C THR A 10 -1.05 5.02 -1.22
N GLY A 11 -1.06 5.91 -0.23
CA GLY A 11 0.12 6.20 0.57
C GLY A 11 1.27 6.81 -0.24
N GLY A 12 0.95 7.41 -1.40
CA GLY A 12 1.93 7.92 -2.37
C GLY A 12 2.76 9.10 -1.84
N ALA A 13 2.38 9.73 -0.73
CA ALA A 13 3.20 10.75 -0.07
C ALA A 13 4.14 10.17 1.00
N GLY A 14 3.98 8.90 1.37
CA GLY A 14 4.89 8.20 2.27
C GLY A 14 6.28 7.96 1.67
N PHE A 15 7.18 7.39 2.47
CA PHE A 15 8.56 7.07 2.08
C PHE A 15 8.65 6.26 0.77
N ILE A 16 8.15 5.02 0.76
CA ILE A 16 8.16 4.17 -0.45
C ILE A 16 7.27 4.76 -1.55
N GLY A 17 6.14 5.37 -1.16
CA GLY A 17 5.18 5.98 -2.10
C GLY A 17 5.81 7.07 -2.95
N ARG A 18 6.61 7.97 -2.36
CA ARG A 18 7.33 9.02 -3.09
C ARG A 18 8.31 8.45 -4.11
N ALA A 19 9.05 7.41 -3.73
CA ALA A 19 9.97 6.75 -4.66
C ALA A 19 9.21 6.16 -5.87
N VAL A 20 8.08 5.50 -5.63
CA VAL A 20 7.20 4.97 -6.69
C VAL A 20 6.67 6.09 -7.59
N VAL A 21 6.15 7.18 -7.00
CA VAL A 21 5.63 8.33 -7.75
C VAL A 21 6.72 8.94 -8.63
N ASN A 22 7.93 9.13 -8.11
CA ASN A 22 9.05 9.68 -8.86
C ASN A 22 9.45 8.79 -10.02
N GLU A 23 9.48 7.46 -9.83
CA GLU A 23 9.72 6.52 -10.92
C GLU A 23 8.61 6.54 -11.98
N LEU A 24 7.34 6.62 -11.57
CA LEU A 24 6.21 6.73 -12.51
C LEU A 24 6.31 8.01 -13.37
N LYS A 25 6.68 9.14 -12.77
CA LYS A 25 6.89 10.40 -13.50
C LYS A 25 7.95 10.30 -14.58
N LYS A 26 9.09 9.65 -14.27
CA LYS A 26 10.19 9.44 -15.23
C LYS A 26 9.73 8.68 -16.47
N ARG A 27 8.73 7.79 -16.33
CA ARG A 27 8.19 7.02 -17.47
C ARG A 27 7.36 7.85 -18.45
N LYS A 28 6.85 9.03 -18.05
CA LYS A 28 6.07 9.97 -18.90
C LYS A 28 4.93 9.35 -19.71
N LYS A 29 4.35 8.24 -19.24
CA LYS A 29 3.28 7.49 -19.93
C LYS A 29 2.07 7.17 -19.05
N TYR A 30 2.01 7.75 -17.86
CA TYR A 30 0.96 7.52 -16.89
C TYR A 30 0.42 8.85 -16.37
N GLU A 31 -0.90 8.92 -16.22
CA GLU A 31 -1.51 9.89 -15.31
C GLU A 31 -1.40 9.35 -13.89
N ILE A 32 -0.89 10.15 -12.96
CA ILE A 32 -0.61 9.71 -11.60
C ILE A 32 -1.58 10.38 -10.65
N VAL A 33 -2.30 9.55 -9.88
CA VAL A 33 -3.17 9.98 -8.80
C VAL A 33 -2.58 9.51 -7.47
N ILE A 34 -2.55 10.38 -6.47
CA ILE A 34 -2.10 10.05 -5.11
C ILE A 34 -3.28 10.16 -4.16
N ALA A 35 -3.45 9.14 -3.32
CA ALA A 35 -4.37 9.17 -2.17
C ALA A 35 -3.57 9.00 -0.88
N ASP A 36 -3.57 10.02 -0.01
CA ASP A 36 -2.83 9.99 1.26
C ASP A 36 -3.52 10.88 2.31
N ASN A 37 -3.58 10.46 3.57
CA ASN A 37 -4.22 11.25 4.64
C ASN A 37 -3.25 12.23 5.35
N LEU A 38 -1.97 12.22 4.97
CA LEU A 38 -0.88 13.01 5.56
C LEU A 38 -0.63 12.73 7.05
N SER A 39 -0.97 11.51 7.51
CA SER A 39 -0.80 11.12 8.91
C SER A 39 0.66 10.94 9.34
N LYS A 40 1.58 10.69 8.39
CA LYS A 40 3.02 10.60 8.63
C LYS A 40 3.76 11.90 8.29
N GLU A 41 4.85 12.18 9.01
CA GLU A 41 5.73 13.33 8.73
C GLU A 41 6.30 13.28 7.31
N SER A 42 6.67 12.09 6.81
CA SER A 42 7.10 11.89 5.43
C SER A 42 6.08 12.40 4.41
N SER A 43 4.79 12.16 4.67
CA SER A 43 3.70 12.60 3.82
C SER A 43 3.50 14.12 3.88
N LYS A 44 3.60 14.71 5.08
CA LYS A 44 3.52 16.17 5.25
C LYS A 44 4.64 16.89 4.52
N ALA A 45 5.85 16.32 4.50
CA ALA A 45 7.00 16.89 3.80
C ALA A 45 6.80 16.95 2.28
N MET A 46 6.22 15.90 1.67
CA MET A 46 5.95 15.90 0.22
C MET A 46 5.03 17.05 -0.18
N LYS A 47 3.98 17.33 0.62
CA LYS A 47 3.02 18.40 0.30
C LYS A 47 3.64 19.80 0.30
N LYS A 48 4.72 20.00 1.07
CA LYS A 48 5.46 21.27 1.13
C LYS A 48 6.48 21.42 0.01
N SER A 49 6.64 20.41 -0.85
CA SER A 49 7.64 20.37 -1.90
C SER A 49 7.03 20.57 -3.30
N ASN A 50 7.88 20.77 -4.30
CA ASN A 50 7.49 20.74 -5.72
C ASN A 50 7.20 19.32 -6.25
N GLU A 51 7.28 18.26 -5.42
CA GLU A 51 7.06 16.88 -5.85
C GLU A 51 5.60 16.56 -6.17
N LEU A 52 4.66 17.45 -5.88
CA LEU A 52 3.28 17.33 -6.35
C LEU A 52 3.06 17.88 -7.76
N LYS A 53 4.07 18.51 -8.39
CA LYS A 53 3.94 18.96 -9.79
C LYS A 53 3.74 17.75 -10.72
N GLY A 54 2.71 17.83 -11.56
CA GLY A 54 2.39 16.79 -12.56
C GLY A 54 1.72 15.54 -11.99
N VAL A 55 1.16 15.59 -10.77
CA VAL A 55 0.32 14.52 -10.22
C VAL A 55 -0.97 15.11 -9.67
N GLU A 56 -2.03 14.32 -9.67
CA GLU A 56 -3.28 14.65 -9.01
C GLU A 56 -3.22 14.16 -7.56
N PHE A 57 -3.35 15.06 -6.58
CA PHE A 57 -3.24 14.71 -5.16
C PHE A 57 -4.58 14.84 -4.44
N HIS A 58 -4.98 13.79 -3.73
CA HIS A 58 -6.19 13.74 -2.92
C HIS A 58 -5.83 13.47 -1.46
N LYS A 59 -6.11 14.44 -0.58
CA LYS A 59 -6.03 14.24 0.87
C LYS A 59 -7.25 13.44 1.33
N ILE A 60 -7.12 12.12 1.47
CA ILE A 60 -8.23 11.25 1.86
C ILE A 60 -7.80 10.19 2.88
N ASP A 61 -8.73 9.80 3.73
CA ASP A 61 -8.61 8.60 4.55
C ASP A 61 -9.24 7.41 3.82
N LEU A 62 -8.43 6.38 3.56
CA LEU A 62 -8.86 5.20 2.81
C LEU A 62 -9.73 4.24 3.64
N THR A 63 -9.98 4.52 4.91
CA THR A 63 -11.05 3.86 5.67
C THR A 63 -12.45 4.37 5.28
N ASN A 64 -12.54 5.49 4.57
CA ASN A 64 -13.79 6.00 4.02
C ASN A 64 -14.04 5.38 2.63
N GLU A 65 -14.95 4.42 2.57
CA GLU A 65 -15.27 3.69 1.33
C GLU A 65 -15.74 4.62 0.21
N LYS A 66 -16.63 5.58 0.49
CA LYS A 66 -17.17 6.51 -0.54
C LYS A 66 -16.08 7.40 -1.13
N ALA A 67 -15.19 7.92 -0.29
CA ALA A 67 -14.05 8.71 -0.75
C ALA A 67 -13.06 7.87 -1.56
N THR A 68 -12.80 6.63 -1.11
CA THR A 68 -11.92 5.67 -1.80
C THR A 68 -12.47 5.29 -3.17
N LEU A 69 -13.78 5.05 -3.27
CA LEU A 69 -14.48 4.79 -4.52
C LEU A 69 -14.34 5.96 -5.50
N LYS A 70 -14.54 7.19 -5.01
CA LYS A 70 -14.48 8.42 -5.80
C LYS A 70 -13.09 8.69 -6.35
N VAL A 71 -12.04 8.58 -5.53
CA VAL A 71 -10.66 8.86 -5.97
C VAL A 71 -10.17 7.86 -7.02
N MET A 72 -10.68 6.63 -6.97
CA MET A 72 -10.27 5.56 -7.89
C MET A 72 -10.98 5.61 -9.24
N ARG A 73 -11.89 6.58 -9.43
CA ARG A 73 -12.60 6.76 -10.70
C ARG A 73 -11.63 6.89 -11.87
N ASN A 74 -11.91 6.15 -12.94
CA ASN A 74 -11.12 6.11 -14.18
C ASN A 74 -9.67 5.58 -14.04
N CYS A 75 -9.27 5.04 -12.88
CA CYS A 75 -7.96 4.45 -12.69
C CYS A 75 -7.87 3.07 -13.37
N ASP A 76 -6.80 2.85 -14.14
CA ASP A 76 -6.53 1.56 -14.78
C ASP A 76 -5.75 0.63 -13.84
N TYR A 77 -4.89 1.19 -12.98
CA TYR A 77 -4.01 0.44 -12.08
C TYR A 77 -3.98 1.06 -10.69
N VAL A 78 -3.74 0.23 -9.68
CA VAL A 78 -3.54 0.68 -8.29
C VAL A 78 -2.21 0.13 -7.78
N ILE A 79 -1.40 0.98 -7.15
CA ILE A 79 -0.27 0.57 -6.32
C ILE A 79 -0.65 0.87 -4.88
N ASN A 80 -0.97 -0.17 -4.12
CA ASN A 80 -1.48 -0.04 -2.75
C ASN A 80 -0.34 -0.06 -1.73
N LEU A 81 0.15 1.12 -1.33
CA LEU A 81 1.15 1.28 -0.26
C LEU A 81 0.55 1.77 1.06
N ALA A 82 -0.69 2.27 1.05
CA ALA A 82 -1.32 2.77 2.26
C ALA A 82 -1.49 1.66 3.30
N ALA A 83 -0.89 1.89 4.47
CA ALA A 83 -1.11 1.10 5.66
C ALA A 83 -0.90 1.99 6.88
N LYS A 84 -1.65 1.73 7.94
CA LYS A 84 -1.30 2.16 9.29
C LYS A 84 -0.10 1.33 9.73
N ILE A 85 1.04 2.01 9.80
CA ILE A 85 2.33 1.45 10.17
C ILE A 85 3.10 2.52 10.96
N GLY A 86 3.85 2.12 11.99
CA GLY A 86 4.76 2.97 12.77
C GLY A 86 5.97 2.14 13.21
N GLY A 87 6.84 2.68 14.05
CA GLY A 87 8.02 1.92 14.47
C GLY A 87 7.71 0.68 15.29
N ILE A 88 8.74 -0.12 15.59
CA ILE A 88 8.62 -1.34 16.41
C ILE A 88 7.81 -1.08 17.69
N GLY A 89 8.08 0.03 18.39
CA GLY A 89 7.32 0.43 19.58
C GLY A 89 5.83 0.69 19.34
N TYR A 90 5.45 1.24 18.18
CA TYR A 90 4.05 1.47 17.82
C TYR A 90 3.28 0.17 17.59
N PHE A 91 3.93 -0.83 16.96
CA PHE A 91 3.30 -2.12 16.67
C PHE A 91 2.92 -2.91 17.92
N HIS A 92 3.79 -2.89 18.94
CA HIS A 92 3.50 -3.55 20.21
C HIS A 92 2.46 -2.80 21.05
N LYS A 93 2.40 -1.46 20.90
CA LYS A 93 1.47 -0.63 21.68
C LYS A 93 0.04 -0.65 21.15
N TYR A 94 -0.17 -0.82 19.84
CA TYR A 94 -1.50 -0.68 19.21
C TYR A 94 -1.90 -1.83 18.25
N PRO A 95 -1.74 -3.11 18.63
CA PRO A 95 -1.96 -4.25 17.72
C PRO A 95 -3.38 -4.31 17.14
N ALA A 96 -4.41 -4.12 17.97
CA ALA A 96 -5.82 -4.16 17.53
C ALA A 96 -6.15 -3.00 16.57
N THR A 97 -5.64 -1.80 16.84
CA THR A 97 -5.85 -0.62 15.99
C THR A 97 -5.23 -0.83 14.61
N ILE A 98 -4.02 -1.39 14.53
CA ILE A 98 -3.33 -1.68 13.27
C ILE A 98 -4.16 -2.66 12.43
N LEU A 99 -4.58 -3.78 13.02
CA LEU A 99 -5.40 -4.77 12.32
C LEU A 99 -6.72 -4.17 11.82
N SER A 100 -7.44 -3.47 12.69
CA SER A 100 -8.75 -2.88 12.35
C SER A 100 -8.63 -1.86 11.21
N ILE A 101 -7.70 -0.91 11.31
CA ILE A 101 -7.54 0.15 10.31
C ILE A 101 -7.04 -0.42 8.99
N ASN A 102 -6.03 -1.30 9.00
CA ASN A 102 -5.50 -1.87 7.77
C ASN A 102 -6.52 -2.73 7.04
N ASN A 103 -7.33 -3.52 7.75
CA ASN A 103 -8.41 -4.28 7.13
C ASN A 103 -9.49 -3.36 6.54
N LYS A 104 -9.83 -2.24 7.19
CA LYS A 104 -10.75 -1.23 6.62
C LYS A 104 -10.21 -0.58 5.36
N ILE A 105 -8.92 -0.23 5.35
CA ILE A 105 -8.23 0.30 4.17
C ILE A 105 -8.27 -0.72 3.03
N ASN A 106 -7.86 -1.97 3.30
CA ASN A 106 -7.87 -3.03 2.30
C ASN A 106 -9.28 -3.25 1.74
N SER A 107 -10.28 -3.43 2.60
CA SER A 107 -11.66 -3.60 2.17
C SER A 107 -12.13 -2.46 1.25
N SER A 108 -11.86 -1.21 1.64
CA SER A 108 -12.25 -0.04 0.84
C SER A 108 -11.53 0.03 -0.51
N VAL A 109 -10.22 -0.24 -0.53
CA VAL A 109 -9.41 -0.18 -1.76
C VAL A 109 -9.80 -1.28 -2.74
N PHE A 110 -9.93 -2.53 -2.27
CA PHE A 110 -10.28 -3.66 -3.13
C PHE A 110 -11.72 -3.53 -3.67
N ASN A 111 -12.67 -3.12 -2.84
CA ASN A 111 -14.04 -2.84 -3.29
C ASN A 111 -14.09 -1.72 -4.34
N ALA A 112 -13.35 -0.62 -4.11
CA ALA A 112 -13.27 0.47 -5.07
C ALA A 112 -12.64 0.02 -6.41
N ALA A 113 -11.67 -0.88 -6.37
CA ALA A 113 -10.98 -1.37 -7.55
C ALA A 113 -11.89 -2.20 -8.45
N VAL A 114 -12.67 -3.11 -7.86
CA VAL A 114 -13.69 -3.88 -8.59
C VAL A 114 -14.74 -2.94 -9.16
N LYS A 115 -15.34 -2.06 -8.34
CA LYS A 115 -16.39 -1.13 -8.78
C LYS A 115 -15.93 -0.17 -9.90
N ASN A 116 -14.63 0.11 -10.00
CA ASN A 116 -14.05 0.97 -11.05
C ASN A 116 -13.38 0.18 -12.20
N ASN A 117 -13.52 -1.15 -12.25
CA ASN A 117 -12.92 -1.99 -13.29
C ASN A 117 -11.39 -1.81 -13.42
N VAL A 118 -10.70 -1.70 -12.28
CA VAL A 118 -9.23 -1.63 -12.23
C VAL A 118 -8.67 -2.93 -12.84
N LYS A 119 -7.69 -2.79 -13.73
CA LYS A 119 -7.09 -3.91 -14.47
C LYS A 119 -6.13 -4.73 -13.62
N ARG A 120 -5.44 -4.09 -12.68
CA ARG A 120 -4.50 -4.74 -11.76
C ARG A 120 -4.24 -3.92 -10.49
N ILE A 121 -4.12 -4.60 -9.35
CA ILE A 121 -3.55 -4.04 -8.11
C ILE A 121 -2.14 -4.59 -7.86
N VAL A 122 -1.19 -3.70 -7.57
CA VAL A 122 0.09 -4.07 -6.95
C VAL A 122 -0.03 -3.83 -5.45
N GLN A 123 -0.02 -4.91 -4.67
CA GLN A 123 -0.14 -4.87 -3.21
C GLN A 123 1.23 -4.91 -2.56
N ILE A 124 1.51 -3.94 -1.69
CA ILE A 124 2.74 -3.95 -0.88
C ILE A 124 2.48 -4.69 0.44
N SER A 125 3.01 -5.92 0.49
CA SER A 125 3.10 -6.77 1.68
C SER A 125 4.36 -6.42 2.48
N SER A 126 4.99 -7.39 3.15
CA SER A 126 6.21 -7.20 3.93
C SER A 126 6.95 -8.52 4.11
N SER A 127 8.26 -8.48 4.31
CA SER A 127 9.05 -9.61 4.82
C SER A 127 8.54 -10.17 6.16
N MET A 128 7.79 -9.39 6.95
CA MET A 128 7.13 -9.83 8.18
C MET A 128 6.12 -10.98 7.99
N VAL A 129 5.67 -11.26 6.75
CA VAL A 129 4.84 -12.46 6.49
C VAL A 129 5.62 -13.76 6.72
N PHE A 130 6.95 -13.69 6.77
CA PHE A 130 7.85 -14.79 7.07
C PHE A 130 8.26 -14.85 8.55
N GLU A 131 7.63 -14.09 9.46
CA GLU A 131 8.05 -13.95 10.88
C GLU A 131 8.32 -15.29 11.57
N ASN A 132 7.50 -16.31 11.30
CA ASN A 132 7.61 -17.64 11.92
C ASN A 132 8.33 -18.67 11.04
N THR A 133 9.09 -18.23 10.03
CA THR A 133 9.90 -19.14 9.21
C THR A 133 11.10 -19.68 10.00
N LYS A 134 11.41 -20.96 9.78
CA LYS A 134 12.65 -21.60 10.27
C LYS A 134 13.66 -21.84 9.15
N ARG A 135 13.29 -21.51 7.91
CA ARG A 135 14.10 -21.76 6.71
C ARG A 135 14.59 -20.43 6.16
N PHE A 136 15.89 -20.34 5.94
CA PHE A 136 16.56 -19.19 5.33
C PHE A 136 17.51 -19.68 4.22
N PRO A 137 17.56 -19.01 3.05
CA PRO A 137 16.68 -17.91 2.64
C PRO A 137 15.23 -18.38 2.44
N SER A 138 14.27 -17.52 2.78
CA SER A 138 12.84 -17.80 2.62
C SER A 138 12.43 -17.75 1.14
N LYS A 139 11.63 -18.72 0.69
CA LYS A 139 10.97 -18.72 -0.63
C LYS A 139 9.53 -18.23 -0.50
N GLU A 140 8.97 -17.65 -1.56
CA GLU A 140 7.61 -17.08 -1.52
C GLU A 140 6.53 -18.09 -1.13
N GLU A 141 6.69 -19.34 -1.54
CA GLU A 141 5.83 -20.47 -1.22
C GLU A 141 5.88 -20.89 0.25
N ASP A 142 6.94 -20.54 0.98
CA ASP A 142 7.11 -20.93 2.38
C ASP A 142 6.04 -20.27 3.27
N VAL A 143 5.48 -19.10 2.88
CA VAL A 143 4.39 -18.43 3.60
C VAL A 143 3.17 -19.32 3.81
N ALA A 144 2.87 -20.23 2.87
CA ALA A 144 1.74 -21.15 2.99
C ALA A 144 2.03 -22.38 3.88
N LYS A 145 3.29 -22.58 4.29
CA LYS A 145 3.78 -23.77 5.00
C LYS A 145 4.17 -23.48 6.45
N ILE A 146 4.19 -22.21 6.86
CA ILE A 146 4.58 -21.76 8.19
C ILE A 146 3.38 -21.25 8.98
N PRO A 147 3.45 -21.23 10.33
CA PRO A 147 2.44 -20.54 11.13
C PRO A 147 2.28 -19.08 10.71
N PRO A 148 1.07 -18.50 10.79
CA PRO A 148 0.86 -17.09 10.47
C PRO A 148 1.71 -16.19 11.39
N PRO A 149 2.08 -14.97 10.97
CA PRO A 149 2.88 -14.06 11.78
C PRO A 149 2.24 -13.78 13.14
N SER A 150 3.05 -13.76 14.19
CA SER A 150 2.59 -13.50 15.56
C SER A 150 2.32 -12.01 15.79
N SER A 151 3.01 -11.13 15.07
CA SER A 151 2.79 -9.69 15.14
C SER A 151 1.50 -9.28 14.40
N ALA A 152 0.76 -8.34 14.99
CA ALA A 152 -0.43 -7.76 14.37
C ALA A 152 -0.15 -7.09 13.02
N TYR A 153 1.04 -6.48 12.86
CA TYR A 153 1.46 -5.90 11.60
C TYR A 153 1.80 -6.96 10.54
N GLY A 154 2.57 -8.00 10.90
CA GLY A 154 2.86 -9.11 9.99
C GLY A 154 1.58 -9.82 9.54
N PHE A 155 0.67 -10.10 10.48
CA PHE A 155 -0.62 -10.70 10.18
C PHE A 155 -1.49 -9.79 9.30
N SER A 156 -1.49 -8.47 9.55
CA SER A 156 -2.18 -7.49 8.70
C SER A 156 -1.67 -7.51 7.26
N LYS A 157 -0.36 -7.69 7.04
CA LYS A 157 0.21 -7.81 5.70
C LYS A 157 -0.15 -9.12 5.04
N LEU A 158 -0.13 -10.23 5.78
CA LEU A 158 -0.60 -11.53 5.29
C LEU A 158 -2.09 -11.47 4.91
N SER A 159 -2.94 -10.87 5.75
CA SER A 159 -4.36 -10.62 5.47
C SER A 159 -4.55 -9.90 4.12
N ALA A 160 -3.75 -8.87 3.83
CA ALA A 160 -3.81 -8.17 2.54
C ALA A 160 -3.49 -9.07 1.33
N GLU A 161 -2.66 -10.10 1.49
CA GLU A 161 -2.42 -11.11 0.45
C GLU A 161 -3.63 -12.02 0.23
N TYR A 162 -4.38 -12.32 1.28
CA TYR A 162 -5.65 -13.05 1.16
C TYR A 162 -6.74 -12.20 0.49
N TYR A 163 -6.79 -10.89 0.73
CA TYR A 163 -7.64 -9.97 -0.06
C TYR A 163 -7.32 -10.08 -1.57
N CYS A 164 -6.03 -10.10 -1.94
CA CYS A 164 -5.63 -10.27 -3.34
C CYS A 164 -6.20 -11.56 -3.95
N ARG A 165 -6.03 -12.68 -3.25
CA ARG A 165 -6.50 -14.00 -3.70
C ARG A 165 -8.02 -14.06 -3.80
N ALA A 166 -8.72 -13.61 -2.76
CA ALA A 166 -10.18 -13.62 -2.71
C ALA A 166 -10.80 -12.80 -3.83
N TYR A 167 -10.32 -11.56 -4.04
CA TYR A 167 -10.85 -10.68 -5.08
C TYR A 167 -10.49 -11.13 -6.50
N TYR A 168 -9.38 -11.84 -6.68
CA TYR A 168 -9.10 -12.50 -7.95
C TYR A 168 -10.05 -13.67 -8.21
N ASN A 169 -10.29 -14.52 -7.21
CA ASN A 169 -11.16 -15.68 -7.36
C ASN A 169 -12.62 -15.28 -7.61
N GLU A 170 -13.10 -14.22 -6.96
CA GLU A 170 -14.49 -13.76 -7.08
C GLU A 170 -14.70 -12.84 -8.29
N PHE A 171 -13.79 -11.88 -8.52
CA PHE A 171 -14.00 -10.81 -9.51
C PHE A 171 -12.98 -10.79 -10.66
N GLY A 172 -12.01 -11.72 -10.68
CA GLY A 172 -10.95 -11.73 -11.69
C GLY A 172 -9.95 -10.57 -11.57
N LEU A 173 -9.95 -9.83 -10.45
CA LEU A 173 -9.06 -8.69 -10.23
C LEU A 173 -7.60 -9.15 -10.15
N LYS A 174 -6.85 -8.96 -11.25
CA LYS A 174 -5.44 -9.36 -11.33
C LYS A 174 -4.62 -8.61 -10.29
N TYR A 175 -3.63 -9.29 -9.71
CA TYR A 175 -2.77 -8.67 -8.71
C TYR A 175 -1.31 -9.05 -8.83
N THR A 176 -0.46 -8.33 -8.11
CA THR A 176 0.94 -8.67 -7.87
C THR A 176 1.26 -8.30 -6.43
N ILE A 177 1.83 -9.24 -5.68
CA ILE A 177 2.26 -9.03 -4.29
C ILE A 177 3.76 -8.75 -4.29
N ILE A 178 4.18 -7.68 -3.64
CA ILE A 178 5.59 -7.37 -3.40
C ILE A 178 5.83 -7.44 -1.89
N ARG A 179 6.88 -8.15 -1.46
CA ARG A 179 7.27 -8.30 -0.05
C ARG A 179 8.63 -7.65 0.18
N PRO A 180 8.71 -6.32 0.39
CA PRO A 180 9.99 -5.65 0.62
C PRO A 180 10.68 -6.17 1.89
N PHE A 181 12.00 -6.30 1.83
CA PHE A 181 12.87 -6.59 2.97
C PHE A 181 13.64 -5.31 3.31
N ASN A 182 13.36 -4.72 4.48
CA ASN A 182 14.08 -3.59 5.06
C ASN A 182 14.40 -2.48 4.04
N ALA A 183 13.36 -1.91 3.42
CA ALA A 183 13.52 -0.78 2.51
C ALA A 183 14.11 0.43 3.24
N TYR A 184 15.14 1.06 2.67
CA TYR A 184 15.81 2.24 3.23
C TYR A 184 16.07 3.28 2.14
N GLY A 185 16.25 4.55 2.51
CA GLY A 185 16.67 5.59 1.58
C GLY A 185 16.14 6.99 1.86
N ILE A 186 16.25 7.86 0.85
CA ILE A 186 15.87 9.28 0.95
C ILE A 186 14.38 9.38 1.30
N ASN A 187 14.07 10.25 2.28
CA ASN A 187 12.72 10.48 2.83
C ASN A 187 12.18 9.39 3.76
N GLU A 188 13.01 8.43 4.16
CA GLU A 188 12.79 7.71 5.41
C GLU A 188 13.04 8.68 6.57
N PHE A 189 11.99 8.97 7.35
CA PHE A 189 12.10 9.92 8.46
C PHE A 189 12.63 9.19 9.71
N PRO A 190 13.65 9.73 10.39
CA PRO A 190 14.08 9.20 11.67
C PRO A 190 12.94 9.37 12.69
N GLY A 191 12.57 8.28 13.37
CA GLY A 191 11.59 8.27 14.45
C GLY A 191 12.22 7.78 15.76
N ARG A 192 11.66 8.16 16.92
CA ARG A 192 12.04 7.56 18.22
C ARG A 192 11.74 6.05 18.26
N ASP A 193 10.71 5.64 17.52
CA ASP A 193 10.46 4.26 17.16
C ASP A 193 10.71 4.14 15.65
N VAL A 194 11.82 3.52 15.25
CA VAL A 194 12.17 3.27 13.85
C VAL A 194 11.22 2.22 13.25
N GLY A 195 10.61 2.53 12.07
CA GLY A 195 9.71 1.68 11.26
C GLY A 195 8.52 2.39 10.60
#